data_AF-A0A955WFS9-F1
#
_entry.id   AF-A0A955WFS9-F1
#
_cell.length_a   1.000
_cell.length_b   1.000
_cell.length_c   1.000
_cell.angle_alpha   90.00
_cell.angle_beta   90.00
_cell.angle_gamma   90.00
#
_symmetry.space_group_name_H-M   'P 1'
#
loop_
_entity.id
_entity.type
_entity.pdbx_description
1 polymer ?
#
loop_
_entity_poly.entity_id
_entity_poly.type
_entity_poly.pdbx_seq_one_letter_code
_entity_poly.pdbx_strand_id
1 'polypeptide(L)'
;MRRTLGWLSERVLARTDRRTRGVTLAAGGMAALATGSKLSGLGLFARGVVDIEDEWRAAHPEFVGGVRERWRLAIEHYEATHQHPTNRKLHLVGIPIIIGGATGLIVWPRYSPPWWLSAGAFGAGWGLNLVGHAVFERNAPAFAEDPLSFVAGPVWDLMNLKSALGGQRAVADA
;
A
#
# COMPACT_ATOMS: atom_id res chain seq x y z
N MET A 1 37.88 19.45 18.49
CA MET A 1 37.14 19.76 17.24
C MET A 1 36.73 18.53 16.41
N ARG A 2 37.39 17.36 16.48
CA ARG A 2 36.95 16.16 15.71
C ARG A 2 35.68 15.47 16.23
N ARG A 3 35.39 15.56 17.53
CA ARG A 3 34.20 14.90 18.14
C ARG A 3 32.86 15.58 17.82
N THR A 4 32.86 16.89 17.58
CA THR A 4 31.64 17.66 17.31
C THR A 4 31.18 17.55 15.84
N LEU A 5 32.11 17.38 14.89
CA LEU A 5 31.75 17.09 13.50
C LEU A 5 31.14 15.69 13.32
N GLY A 6 31.64 14.68 14.06
CA GLY A 6 31.08 13.31 14.03
C GLY A 6 29.64 13.23 14.53
N TRP A 7 29.33 13.98 15.61
CA TRP A 7 27.99 14.05 16.19
C TRP A 7 26.96 14.73 15.27
N LEU A 8 27.39 15.77 14.53
CA LEU A 8 26.54 16.39 13.51
C LEU A 8 26.39 15.50 12.29
N SER A 9 27.43 14.79 11.84
CA SER A 9 27.29 13.87 10.71
C SER A 9 26.38 12.68 11.00
N GLU A 10 26.37 12.14 12.22
CA GLU A 10 25.46 11.03 12.59
C GLU A 10 24.00 11.48 12.72
N ARG A 11 23.75 12.74 13.08
CA ARG A 11 22.40 13.32 13.16
C ARG A 11 21.90 13.91 11.84
N VAL A 12 22.79 14.44 11.01
CA VAL A 12 22.49 14.98 9.67
C VAL A 12 22.42 13.86 8.63
N LEU A 13 23.15 12.76 8.84
CA LEU A 13 22.95 11.46 8.18
C LEU A 13 22.12 10.53 9.08
N ALA A 14 21.13 11.06 9.79
CA ALA A 14 20.04 10.22 10.26
C ALA A 14 19.49 9.52 9.02
N ARG A 15 19.88 8.25 8.82
CA ARG A 15 19.33 7.39 7.77
C ARG A 15 17.83 7.63 7.83
N THR A 16 17.25 8.10 6.73
CA THR A 16 15.80 7.96 6.57
C THR A 16 15.50 6.51 6.87
N ASP A 17 14.63 6.26 7.86
CA ASP A 17 14.25 4.90 8.19
C ASP A 17 13.76 4.22 6.90
N ARG A 18 14.03 2.91 6.76
CA ARG A 18 13.75 2.22 5.50
C ARG A 18 12.27 2.25 5.16
N ARG A 19 11.39 2.36 6.16
CA ARG A 19 9.96 2.60 5.97
C ARG A 19 9.71 3.89 5.18
N THR A 20 10.26 5.02 5.60
CA THR A 20 10.10 6.32 4.93
C THR A 20 10.62 6.28 3.50
N ARG A 21 11.80 5.67 3.30
CA ARG A 21 12.33 5.44 1.94
C ARG A 21 11.39 4.56 1.14
N GLY A 22 10.89 3.48 1.74
CA GLY A 22 10.00 2.51 1.11
C GLY A 22 8.69 3.13 0.66
N VAL A 23 8.04 3.92 1.52
CA VAL A 23 6.83 4.70 1.19
C VAL A 23 7.11 5.70 0.07
N THR A 24 8.24 6.41 0.13
CA THR A 24 8.64 7.37 -0.91
C THR A 24 8.84 6.68 -2.26
N LEU A 25 9.51 5.53 -2.28
CA LEU A 25 9.72 4.75 -3.50
C LEU A 25 8.43 4.13 -4.03
N ALA A 26 7.56 3.62 -3.15
CA ALA A 26 6.25 3.11 -3.53
C ALA A 26 5.38 4.21 -4.17
N ALA A 27 5.26 5.37 -3.52
CA ALA A 27 4.53 6.51 -4.05
C ALA A 27 5.14 7.05 -5.35
N GLY A 28 6.47 7.17 -5.41
CA GLY A 28 7.19 7.58 -6.61
C GLY A 28 7.01 6.59 -7.77
N GLY A 29 6.97 5.29 -7.48
CA GLY A 29 6.69 4.25 -8.46
C GLY A 29 5.28 4.34 -9.03
N MET A 30 4.28 4.57 -8.18
CA MET A 30 2.90 4.81 -8.61
C MET A 30 2.78 6.06 -9.49
N ALA A 31 3.46 7.15 -9.13
CA ALA A 31 3.49 8.37 -9.95
C ALA A 31 4.22 8.17 -11.29
N ALA A 32 5.35 7.45 -11.30
CA ALA A 32 6.08 7.10 -12.51
C ALA A 32 5.24 6.21 -13.44
N LEU A 33 4.48 5.26 -12.88
CA LEU A 33 3.53 4.45 -13.66
C LEU A 33 2.43 5.33 -14.26
N ALA A 34 1.81 6.20 -13.46
CA ALA A 34 0.75 7.11 -13.88
C ALA A 34 1.20 8.17 -14.91
N THR A 35 2.50 8.38 -15.08
CA THR A 35 3.07 9.25 -16.13
C THR A 35 3.58 8.48 -17.35
N GLY A 36 3.43 7.15 -17.36
CA GLY A 36 3.72 6.27 -18.48
C GLY A 36 5.11 5.65 -18.47
N SER A 37 5.89 5.82 -17.39
CA SER A 37 7.22 5.24 -17.22
C SER A 37 7.11 3.86 -16.57
N LYS A 38 6.59 2.88 -17.32
CA LYS A 38 6.16 1.56 -16.80
C LYS A 38 7.26 0.82 -16.02
N LEU A 39 8.44 0.65 -16.61
CA LEU A 39 9.54 -0.10 -15.97
C LEU A 39 10.04 0.59 -14.69
N SER A 40 10.29 1.90 -14.75
CA SER A 40 10.69 2.67 -13.57
C SER A 40 9.60 2.66 -12.50
N GLY A 41 8.33 2.77 -12.89
CA GLY A 41 7.19 2.75 -11.98
C GLY A 41 7.08 1.43 -11.22
N LEU A 42 7.12 0.30 -11.92
CA LEU A 42 7.08 -1.02 -11.31
C LEU A 42 8.33 -1.30 -10.47
N GLY A 43 9.52 -0.92 -10.95
CA GLY A 43 10.77 -1.14 -10.23
C GLY A 43 10.86 -0.35 -8.92
N LEU A 44 10.50 0.94 -8.94
CA LEU A 44 10.45 1.78 -7.75
C LEU A 44 9.38 1.29 -6.77
N PHE A 45 8.20 0.91 -7.27
CA PHE A 45 7.14 0.35 -6.43
C PHE A 45 7.58 -0.94 -5.73
N ALA A 46 8.14 -1.88 -6.48
CA ALA A 46 8.65 -3.14 -5.94
C ALA A 46 9.75 -2.90 -4.91
N ARG A 47 10.70 -1.99 -5.17
CA ARG A 47 11.73 -1.65 -4.17
C ARG A 47 11.13 -1.02 -2.92
N GLY A 48 10.12 -0.16 -3.09
CA GLY A 48 9.40 0.44 -1.98
C GLY A 48 8.74 -0.60 -1.08
N VAL A 49 8.02 -1.56 -1.68
CA VAL A 49 7.40 -2.69 -0.98
C VAL A 49 8.44 -3.52 -0.20
N VAL A 50 9.58 -3.83 -0.81
CA VAL A 50 10.67 -4.56 -0.13
C VAL A 50 11.22 -3.78 1.05
N ASP A 51 11.43 -2.47 0.89
CA ASP A 51 11.95 -1.62 1.97
C ASP A 51 11.00 -1.55 3.17
N ILE A 52 9.69 -1.50 2.94
CA ILE A 52 8.70 -1.50 4.02
C ILE A 52 8.67 -2.86 4.70
N GLU A 53 8.76 -3.97 3.95
CA GLU A 53 8.80 -5.33 4.52
C GLU A 53 10.07 -5.58 5.34
N ASP A 54 11.24 -5.16 4.83
CA ASP A 54 12.52 -5.25 5.53
C ASP A 54 12.46 -4.49 6.87
N GLU A 55 11.83 -3.31 6.87
CA GLU A 55 11.68 -2.51 8.09
C GLU A 55 10.65 -3.12 9.05
N TRP A 56 9.54 -3.66 8.53
CA TRP A 56 8.57 -4.39 9.34
C TRP A 56 9.24 -5.57 10.04
N ARG A 57 10.03 -6.38 9.34
CA ARG A 57 10.75 -7.52 9.94
C ARG A 57 11.81 -7.08 10.95
N ALA A 58 12.52 -5.98 10.67
CA ALA A 58 13.49 -5.43 11.62
C ALA A 58 12.83 -4.92 12.91
N ALA A 59 11.60 -4.41 12.82
CA ALA A 59 10.81 -3.95 13.96
C ALA A 59 10.15 -5.09 14.77
N HIS A 60 10.03 -6.29 14.18
CA HIS A 60 9.42 -7.48 14.82
C HIS A 60 10.42 -8.64 14.90
N PRO A 61 11.54 -8.52 15.64
CA PRO A 61 12.55 -9.59 15.76
C PRO A 61 12.01 -10.87 16.41
N GLU A 62 10.91 -10.77 17.16
CA GLU A 62 10.17 -11.89 17.74
C GLU A 62 9.39 -12.70 16.71
N PHE A 63 9.13 -12.14 15.52
CA PHE A 63 8.41 -12.83 14.47
C PHE A 63 9.30 -13.88 13.80
N VAL A 64 9.09 -15.15 14.16
CA VAL A 64 9.74 -16.33 13.55
C VAL A 64 8.77 -17.15 12.68
N GLY A 65 7.60 -16.59 12.36
CA GLY A 65 6.52 -17.25 11.63
C GLY A 65 6.77 -17.39 10.13
N GLY A 66 6.04 -18.33 9.51
CA GLY A 66 6.03 -18.52 8.05
C GLY A 66 5.13 -17.52 7.31
N VAL A 67 4.99 -17.72 5.99
CA VAL A 67 4.19 -16.86 5.10
C VAL A 67 2.72 -16.77 5.53
N ARG A 68 2.12 -17.90 5.95
CA ARG A 68 0.73 -17.96 6.41
C ARG A 68 0.48 -17.03 7.61
N GLU A 69 1.38 -17.09 8.60
CA GLU A 69 1.27 -16.25 9.79
C GLU A 69 1.52 -14.77 9.46
N ARG A 70 2.50 -14.47 8.61
CA ARG A 70 2.75 -13.11 8.12
C ARG A 70 1.52 -12.53 7.41
N TRP A 71 0.83 -13.35 6.64
CA TRP A 71 -0.42 -12.99 5.96
C TRP A 71 -1.57 -12.74 6.93
N ARG A 72 -1.74 -13.58 7.96
CA ARG A 72 -2.72 -13.37 9.03
C ARG A 72 -2.53 -12.01 9.70
N LEU A 73 -1.28 -11.68 10.07
CA LEU A 73 -0.94 -10.39 10.66
C LEU A 73 -1.25 -9.21 9.73
N ALA A 74 -1.02 -9.36 8.42
CA ALA A 74 -1.35 -8.32 7.45
C ALA A 74 -2.85 -8.07 7.34
N ILE A 75 -3.66 -9.13 7.34
CA ILE A 75 -5.13 -9.02 7.34
C ILE A 75 -5.63 -8.36 8.62
N GLU A 76 -5.08 -8.74 9.77
CA GLU A 76 -5.41 -8.13 11.06
C GLU A 76 -5.05 -6.66 11.13
N HIS A 77 -3.86 -6.30 10.62
CA HIS A 77 -3.43 -4.91 10.52
C HIS A 77 -4.34 -4.10 9.58
N TYR A 78 -4.70 -4.66 8.41
CA TYR A 78 -5.63 -4.02 7.48
C TYR A 78 -6.99 -3.78 8.14
N GLU A 79 -7.54 -4.78 8.81
CA GLU A 79 -8.82 -4.63 9.49
C GLU A 79 -8.72 -3.58 10.61
N ALA A 80 -7.70 -3.64 11.46
CA ALA A 80 -7.51 -2.69 12.57
C ALA A 80 -7.36 -1.23 12.10
N THR A 81 -6.80 -1.00 10.91
CA THR A 81 -6.60 0.34 10.35
C THR A 81 -7.83 0.89 9.60
N HIS A 82 -8.83 0.05 9.31
CA HIS A 82 -10.04 0.42 8.59
C HIS A 82 -11.28 0.05 9.42
N GLN A 83 -11.73 0.93 10.31
CA GLN A 83 -12.88 0.68 11.19
C GLN A 83 -14.10 1.53 10.80
N HIS A 84 -13.89 2.72 10.24
CA HIS A 84 -14.98 3.63 9.90
C HIS A 84 -15.78 3.10 8.68
N PRO A 85 -17.13 3.00 8.78
CA PRO A 85 -17.94 2.40 7.71
C PRO A 85 -17.84 3.15 6.38
N THR A 86 -17.71 4.48 6.41
CA THR A 86 -17.50 5.27 5.19
C THR A 86 -16.13 5.01 4.56
N ASN A 87 -15.07 4.86 5.36
CA ASN A 87 -13.75 4.54 4.84
C ASN A 87 -13.77 3.17 4.13
N ARG A 88 -14.36 2.15 4.78
CA ARG A 88 -14.55 0.83 4.17
C ARG A 88 -15.32 0.88 2.85
N LYS A 89 -16.39 1.69 2.76
CA LYS A 89 -17.14 1.87 1.50
C LYS A 89 -16.31 2.56 0.41
N LEU A 90 -15.53 3.58 0.79
CA LEU A 90 -14.62 4.26 -0.14
C LEU A 90 -13.56 3.29 -0.67
N HIS A 91 -13.01 2.43 0.20
CA HIS A 91 -12.05 1.38 -0.19
C HIS A 91 -12.68 0.30 -1.08
N LEU A 92 -13.87 -0.18 -0.74
CA LEU A 92 -14.60 -1.19 -1.52
C LEU A 92 -14.84 -0.73 -2.97
N VAL A 93 -15.02 0.57 -3.19
CA VAL A 93 -15.17 1.17 -4.54
C VAL A 93 -13.81 1.54 -5.14
N GLY A 94 -12.94 2.17 -4.35
CA GLY A 94 -11.66 2.70 -4.80
C GLY A 94 -10.66 1.61 -5.19
N ILE A 95 -10.59 0.50 -4.46
CA ILE A 95 -9.65 -0.60 -4.74
C ILE A 95 -9.89 -1.22 -6.13
N PRO A 96 -11.11 -1.64 -6.52
CA PRO A 96 -11.36 -2.13 -7.88
C PRO A 96 -11.00 -1.12 -8.97
N ILE A 97 -11.28 0.17 -8.73
CA ILE A 97 -10.94 1.26 -9.66
C ILE A 97 -9.42 1.41 -9.78
N ILE A 98 -8.66 1.36 -8.68
CA ILE A 98 -7.20 1.39 -8.65
C ILE A 98 -6.65 0.20 -9.44
N ILE A 99 -7.14 -1.01 -9.19
CA ILE A 99 -6.66 -2.23 -9.86
C ILE A 99 -6.90 -2.15 -11.37
N GLY A 100 -8.11 -1.74 -11.78
CA GLY A 100 -8.45 -1.55 -13.19
C GLY A 100 -7.60 -0.47 -13.86
N GLY A 101 -7.44 0.68 -13.20
CA GLY A 101 -6.60 1.78 -13.67
C GLY A 101 -5.13 1.40 -13.80
N ALA A 102 -4.55 0.75 -12.78
CA ALA A 102 -3.17 0.27 -12.81
C ALA A 102 -2.94 -0.76 -13.93
N THR A 103 -3.87 -1.71 -14.08
CA THR A 103 -3.83 -2.68 -15.19
C THR A 103 -3.82 -1.97 -16.53
N GLY A 104 -4.72 -1.01 -16.72
CA GLY A 104 -4.80 -0.18 -17.92
C GLY A 104 -3.52 0.61 -18.22
N LEU A 105 -2.91 1.23 -17.19
CA LEU A 105 -1.64 1.94 -17.31
C LEU A 105 -0.49 1.04 -17.76
N ILE A 106 -0.53 -0.25 -17.40
CA ILE A 106 0.47 -1.25 -17.79
C ILE A 106 0.23 -1.75 -19.21
N VAL A 107 -1.02 -2.08 -19.56
CA VAL A 107 -1.32 -2.75 -20.85
C VAL A 107 -1.43 -1.78 -22.03
N TRP A 108 -2.02 -0.60 -21.84
CA TRP A 108 -2.28 0.31 -22.95
C TRP A 108 -1.03 1.08 -23.41
N PRO A 109 -0.94 1.48 -24.69
CA PRO A 109 0.09 2.39 -25.15
C PRO A 109 0.03 3.72 -24.39
N ARG A 110 1.20 4.22 -24.00
CA ARG A 110 1.35 5.49 -23.28
C ARG A 110 0.63 6.61 -24.03
N TYR A 111 -0.17 7.40 -23.33
CA TYR A 111 -0.93 8.55 -23.84
C TYR A 111 -2.04 8.24 -24.87
N SER A 112 -2.37 6.98 -25.11
CA SER A 112 -3.57 6.64 -25.87
C SER A 112 -4.86 7.02 -25.11
N PRO A 113 -6.01 7.18 -25.79
CA PRO A 113 -7.29 7.42 -25.12
C PRO A 113 -7.61 6.45 -23.96
N PRO A 114 -7.47 5.11 -24.11
CA PRO A 114 -7.70 4.20 -22.99
C PRO A 114 -6.65 4.33 -21.86
N TRP A 115 -5.43 4.78 -22.17
CA TRP A 115 -4.42 5.07 -21.15
C TRP A 115 -4.85 6.27 -20.28
N TRP A 116 -5.39 7.34 -20.87
CA TRP A 116 -5.91 8.48 -20.10
C TRP A 116 -7.10 8.12 -19.22
N LEU A 117 -8.01 7.28 -19.72
CA LEU A 117 -9.08 6.72 -18.90
C LEU A 117 -8.52 5.91 -17.71
N SER A 118 -7.48 5.12 -17.97
CA SER A 118 -6.81 4.31 -16.94
C SER A 118 -6.08 5.17 -15.91
N ALA A 119 -5.42 6.24 -16.33
CA ALA A 119 -4.78 7.22 -15.44
C ALA A 119 -5.81 7.95 -14.57
N GLY A 120 -6.93 8.38 -15.17
CA GLY A 120 -8.04 9.00 -14.45
C GLY A 120 -8.66 8.06 -13.42
N ALA A 121 -8.93 6.80 -13.81
CA ALA A 121 -9.40 5.77 -12.88
C ALA A 121 -8.42 5.55 -11.74
N PHE A 122 -7.14 5.29 -12.04
CA PHE A 122 -6.10 5.06 -11.05
C PHE A 122 -6.01 6.22 -10.03
N GLY A 123 -5.99 7.47 -10.52
CA GLY A 123 -5.96 8.66 -9.66
C GLY A 123 -7.24 8.83 -8.83
N ALA A 124 -8.42 8.64 -9.42
CA ALA A 124 -9.69 8.76 -8.72
C ALA A 124 -9.85 7.71 -7.63
N GLY A 125 -9.51 6.45 -7.90
CA GLY A 125 -9.55 5.38 -6.91
C GLY A 125 -8.61 5.63 -5.73
N TRP A 126 -7.37 6.08 -6.00
CA TRP A 126 -6.46 6.51 -4.93
C TRP A 126 -7.00 7.70 -4.14
N GLY A 127 -7.60 8.68 -4.82
CA GLY A 127 -8.26 9.82 -4.18
C GLY A 127 -9.33 9.39 -3.19
N LEU A 128 -10.20 8.44 -3.57
CA LEU A 128 -11.25 7.90 -2.69
C LEU A 128 -10.65 7.28 -1.41
N ASN A 129 -9.65 6.40 -1.56
CA ASN A 129 -9.02 5.71 -0.43
C ASN A 129 -8.29 6.70 0.50
N LEU A 130 -7.53 7.64 -0.08
CA LEU A 130 -6.80 8.64 0.71
C LEU A 130 -7.75 9.60 1.45
N VAL A 131 -8.88 9.98 0.84
CA VAL A 131 -9.94 10.75 1.53
C VAL A 131 -10.52 9.94 2.69
N GLY A 132 -10.74 8.65 2.47
CA GLY A 132 -11.13 7.69 3.48
C GLY A 132 -10.25 7.75 4.74
N HIS A 133 -8.95 7.56 4.54
CA HIS A 133 -7.96 7.65 5.61
C HIS A 133 -7.87 9.04 6.23
N ALA A 134 -7.77 10.10 5.43
CA ALA A 134 -7.52 11.45 5.93
C ALA A 134 -8.72 12.04 6.71
N VAL A 135 -9.94 11.81 6.23
CA VAL A 135 -11.15 12.46 6.77
C VAL A 135 -11.81 11.60 7.84
N PHE A 136 -11.92 10.29 7.61
CA PHE A 136 -12.73 9.41 8.45
C PHE A 136 -11.91 8.64 9.48
N GLU A 137 -10.79 8.01 9.09
CA GLU A 137 -9.95 7.25 10.04
C GLU A 137 -8.95 8.15 10.79
N ARG A 138 -8.48 9.20 10.13
CA ARG A 138 -7.40 10.10 10.61
C ARG A 138 -6.12 9.35 10.97
N ASN A 139 -5.82 8.29 10.23
CA ASN A 139 -4.59 7.51 10.32
C ASN A 139 -3.85 7.50 8.97
N ALA A 140 -2.61 7.00 8.98
CA ALA A 140 -1.87 6.78 7.75
C ALA A 140 -2.43 5.57 6.99
N PRO A 141 -2.28 5.50 5.66
CA PRO A 141 -2.62 4.31 4.89
C PRO A 141 -1.88 3.06 5.40
N ALA A 142 -2.59 1.95 5.55
CA ALA A 142 -2.03 0.72 6.16
C ALA A 142 -0.76 0.20 5.48
N PHE A 143 -0.65 0.38 4.15
CA PHE A 143 0.55 -0.04 3.41
C PHE A 143 1.82 0.70 3.82
N ALA A 144 1.70 1.86 4.48
CA ALA A 144 2.84 2.63 4.96
C ALA A 144 3.58 1.91 6.10
N GLU A 145 2.89 1.01 6.79
CA GLU A 145 3.45 0.23 7.89
C GLU A 145 3.63 -1.25 7.54
N ASP A 146 2.71 -1.80 6.74
CA ASP A 146 2.72 -3.20 6.31
C ASP A 146 2.41 -3.28 4.81
N PRO A 147 3.39 -3.61 3.95
CA PRO A 147 3.20 -3.59 2.50
C PRO A 147 2.28 -4.69 2.00
N LEU A 148 2.05 -5.76 2.76
CA LEU A 148 1.07 -6.78 2.38
C LEU A 148 -0.36 -6.24 2.40
N SER A 149 -0.60 -5.09 3.04
CA SER A 149 -1.89 -4.40 3.02
C SER A 149 -2.35 -4.00 1.62
N PHE A 150 -1.45 -3.87 0.64
CA PHE A 150 -1.82 -3.70 -0.78
C PHE A 150 -2.65 -4.87 -1.34
N VAL A 151 -2.44 -6.08 -0.82
CA VAL A 151 -3.13 -7.31 -1.23
C VAL A 151 -4.19 -7.72 -0.20
N ALA A 152 -3.92 -7.48 1.08
CA ALA A 152 -4.85 -7.78 2.17
C ALA A 152 -6.20 -7.07 1.97
N GLY A 153 -6.19 -5.79 1.56
CA GLY A 153 -7.40 -5.01 1.33
C GLY A 153 -8.35 -5.61 0.29
N PRO A 154 -7.91 -5.85 -0.97
CA PRO A 154 -8.72 -6.52 -1.98
C PRO A 154 -9.28 -7.87 -1.54
N VAL A 155 -8.48 -8.67 -0.82
CA VAL A 155 -8.92 -9.98 -0.33
C VAL A 155 -9.98 -9.83 0.77
N TRP A 156 -9.76 -8.93 1.72
CA TRP A 156 -10.69 -8.64 2.81
C TRP A 156 -12.03 -8.11 2.29
N ASP A 157 -12.02 -7.22 1.30
CA ASP A 157 -13.23 -6.70 0.66
C ASP A 157 -14.03 -7.81 -0.03
N LEU A 158 -13.35 -8.69 -0.78
CA LEU A 158 -13.99 -9.84 -1.43
C LEU A 158 -14.60 -10.81 -0.40
N MET A 159 -13.91 -11.07 0.71
CA MET A 159 -14.42 -11.91 1.79
C MET A 159 -15.68 -11.32 2.42
N ASN A 160 -15.68 -10.02 2.73
CA ASN A 160 -16.86 -9.38 3.33
C ASN A 160 -18.04 -9.28 2.36
N LEU A 161 -17.79 -9.06 1.07
CA LEU A 161 -18.84 -9.11 0.06
C LEU A 161 -19.46 -10.50 -0.05
N LYS A 162 -18.64 -11.56 -0.08
CA LYS A 162 -19.13 -12.95 -0.07
C LYS A 162 -19.96 -13.24 1.17
N SER A 163 -19.53 -12.78 2.34
CA SER A 163 -20.29 -12.96 3.59
C SER A 163 -21.61 -12.20 3.63
N ALA A 164 -21.64 -10.98 3.10
CA ALA A 164 -22.90 -10.24 2.95
C ALA A 164 -23.89 -10.94 2.00
N LEU A 165 -23.38 -11.72 1.04
CA LEU A 165 -24.17 -12.52 0.09
C LEU A 165 -24.47 -13.95 0.60
N GLY A 166 -24.20 -14.26 1.88
CA GLY A 166 -24.53 -15.54 2.51
C GLY A 166 -23.42 -16.60 2.48
N GLY A 167 -22.21 -16.26 2.04
CA GLY A 167 -21.03 -17.13 2.12
C GLY A 167 -20.37 -17.14 3.50
N GLN A 168 -19.82 -18.28 3.94
CA GLN A 168 -19.05 -18.31 5.19
C GLN A 168 -17.77 -17.46 5.07
N ARG A 169 -17.34 -16.82 6.19
CA ARG A 169 -16.08 -16.05 6.24
C ARG A 169 -14.89 -17.01 6.15
N ALA A 170 -14.04 -16.85 5.13
CA ALA A 170 -12.87 -17.71 4.90
C ALA A 170 -11.71 -17.52 5.89
N VAL A 171 -11.83 -16.59 6.86
CA VAL A 171 -10.75 -16.25 7.81
C VAL A 171 -10.64 -17.25 8.96
N ALA A 172 -11.64 -18.11 9.17
CA ALA A 172 -11.61 -19.07 10.28
C ALA A 172 -10.60 -20.22 10.11
N ASP A 173 -10.17 -20.52 8.87
CA ASP A 173 -9.40 -21.74 8.57
C ASP A 173 -8.03 -21.50 7.88
N ALA A 174 -7.65 -20.22 7.68
CA ALA A 174 -6.42 -19.83 6.98
C ALA A 174 -5.27 -19.47 7.89
#